data_AF-A0A1B0GRS2-F1
#
_entry.id   AF-A0A1B0GRS2-F1
#
_cell.length_a   1.000
_cell.length_b   1.000
_cell.length_c   1.000
_cell.angle_alpha   90.00
_cell.angle_beta   90.00
_cell.angle_gamma   90.00
#
_symmetry.space_group_name_H-M   'P 1'
#
loop_
_entity.id
_entity.type
_entity.pdbx_description
1 polymer ?
#
loop_
_entity_poly.entity_id
_entity_poly.type
_entity_poly.pdbx_seq_one_letter_code
_entity_poly.pdbx_strand_id
1 'polypeptide(L)' 'MATLKDQLIVNLLKEEQAPQNKITVVGVGAVGMACAISILMKDLADELALVDVMEDKLKGEMMDLQHG' A
#
# COMPACT_ATOMS: atom_id res chain seq x y z
N MET A 1 30.29 6.08 1.94
CA MET A 1 29.73 7.39 1.54
C MET A 1 28.31 7.45 2.06
N ALA A 2 27.90 8.53 2.74
CA ALA A 2 26.52 8.70 3.19
C ALA A 2 25.60 8.91 1.99
N THR A 3 24.38 8.37 2.03
CA THR A 3 23.39 8.59 0.96
C THR A 3 22.77 9.98 1.07
N LEU A 4 22.11 10.47 0.01
CA LEU A 4 21.38 11.74 0.07
C LEU A 4 20.27 11.72 1.14
N LYS A 5 19.64 10.56 1.37
CA LYS A 5 18.63 10.39 2.42
C LYS A 5 19.24 10.66 3.80
N ASP A 6 20.41 10.09 4.08
CA ASP A 6 21.08 10.22 5.39
C ASP A 6 21.57 11.64 5.67
N GLN A 7 21.85 12.41 4.61
CA GLN A 7 22.25 13.82 4.73
C GLN A 7 21.07 14.74 5.01
N LEU A 8 19.89 14.45 4.45
CA LEU A 8 18.71 15.28 4.56
C LEU A 8 17.83 14.92 5.77
N ILE A 9 17.74 13.63 6.11
CA ILE A 9 16.83 13.10 7.12
C ILE A 9 17.64 12.45 8.22
N VAL A 10 17.51 12.97 9.45
CA VAL A 10 18.04 12.32 10.65
C VAL A 10 17.00 11.34 11.16
N ASN A 11 17.31 10.05 11.13
CA ASN A 11 16.42 9.04 11.67
C ASN A 11 16.59 8.94 13.20
N LEU A 12 15.57 9.32 13.96
CA LEU A 12 15.64 9.34 15.43
C LEU A 12 15.43 7.94 16.04
N LEU A 13 14.64 7.09 15.39
CA LEU A 13 14.27 5.77 15.86
C LEU A 13 14.28 4.79 14.69
N LYS A 14 14.49 3.50 14.97
CA LYS A 14 14.44 2.47 13.93
C LYS A 14 12.99 2.26 13.47
N GLU A 15 12.76 2.22 12.17
CA GLU A 15 11.44 1.95 11.58
C GLU A 15 11.09 0.45 11.74
N GLU A 16 10.46 0.09 12.85
CA GLU A 16 9.81 -1.22 13.09
C GLU A 16 8.38 -0.98 13.60
N GLN A 17 7.59 -0.21 12.85
CA GLN A 17 6.19 0.04 13.18
C GLN A 17 5.30 -0.91 12.38
N ALA A 18 4.59 -1.77 13.11
CA ALA A 18 3.51 -2.57 12.54
C ALA A 18 2.33 -1.64 12.20
N PRO A 19 1.61 -1.91 11.09
CA PRO A 19 0.38 -1.19 10.77
C PRO A 19 -0.67 -1.44 11.87
N GLN A 20 -1.42 -0.41 12.22
CA GLN A 20 -2.48 -0.47 13.22
C GLN A 20 -3.83 -0.82 12.58
N ASN A 21 -4.10 -0.32 11.38
CA ASN A 21 -5.37 -0.46 10.67
C ASN A 21 -5.16 -1.08 9.28
N LYS A 22 -4.49 -2.24 9.24
CA LYS A 22 -4.26 -2.97 8.00
C LYS A 22 -5.55 -3.59 7.48
N ILE A 23 -5.88 -3.31 6.21
CA ILE A 23 -6.98 -3.97 5.49
C ILE A 23 -6.41 -4.79 4.34
N THR A 24 -6.98 -5.98 4.10
CA THR A 24 -6.60 -6.83 2.97
C THR A 24 -7.81 -7.11 2.10
N VAL A 25 -7.67 -6.94 0.78
CA VAL A 25 -8.68 -7.30 -0.22
C VAL A 25 -8.18 -8.51 -1.00
N VAL A 26 -8.94 -9.61 -0.95
CA VAL A 26 -8.66 -10.84 -1.69
C VAL A 26 -9.53 -10.87 -2.96
N GLY A 27 -8.87 -10.84 -4.11
CA GLY A 27 -9.45 -10.73 -5.44
C GLY A 27 -9.41 -9.30 -5.98
N VAL A 28 -8.63 -9.04 -7.03
CA VAL A 28 -8.55 -7.75 -7.74
C VAL A 28 -9.50 -7.71 -8.96
N GLY A 29 -10.68 -8.29 -8.81
CA GLY A 29 -11.79 -8.14 -9.75
C GLY A 29 -12.45 -6.77 -9.64
N ALA A 30 -13.47 -6.50 -10.46
CA ALA A 30 -14.19 -5.23 -10.43
C ALA A 30 -14.74 -4.87 -9.03
N VAL A 31 -15.28 -5.88 -8.30
CA VAL A 31 -15.80 -5.67 -6.94
C VAL A 31 -14.66 -5.39 -5.96
N GLY A 32 -13.58 -6.17 -6.02
CA GLY A 32 -12.43 -5.99 -5.12
C GLY A 32 -11.79 -4.62 -5.28
N MET A 33 -11.61 -4.14 -6.52
CA MET A 33 -11.07 -2.82 -6.78
C MET A 33 -12.02 -1.69 -6.38
N ALA A 34 -13.34 -1.86 -6.58
CA ALA A 34 -14.33 -0.91 -6.06
C ALA A 34 -14.27 -0.80 -4.51
N CYS A 35 -14.08 -1.93 -3.81
CA CYS A 35 -13.85 -1.95 -2.37
C CYS A 35 -12.54 -1.25 -2.00
N ALA A 36 -11.43 -1.60 -2.66
CA ALA A 36 -10.10 -1.03 -2.41
C ALA A 36 -10.10 0.50 -2.55
N ILE A 37 -10.66 1.02 -3.66
CA ILE A 37 -10.78 2.47 -3.89
C ILE A 37 -11.66 3.13 -2.83
N SER A 38 -12.79 2.51 -2.48
CA SER A 38 -13.69 3.05 -1.46
C SER A 38 -13.05 3.10 -0.06
N ILE A 39 -12.16 2.16 0.25
CA ILE A 39 -11.39 2.13 1.50
C ILE A 39 -10.37 3.28 1.51
N LEU A 40 -9.63 3.45 0.40
CA LEU A 40 -8.63 4.52 0.26
C LEU A 40 -9.28 5.91 0.33
N MET A 41 -10.34 6.15 -0.45
CA MET A 41 -11.04 7.45 -0.49
C MET A 41 -11.71 7.85 0.82
N LYS A 42 -11.83 6.93 1.78
CA LYS A 42 -12.41 7.17 3.11
C LYS A 42 -11.36 7.19 4.22
N ASP A 43 -10.07 7.11 3.88
CA ASP A 43 -8.95 7.12 4.81
C ASP A 43 -9.08 6.06 5.92
N LEU A 44 -9.54 4.85 5.57
CA LEU A 44 -9.88 3.81 6.57
C LEU A 44 -8.71 2.89 6.94
N ALA A 45 -7.60 2.91 6.20
CA ALA A 45 -6.46 2.01 6.40
C ALA A 45 -5.14 2.78 6.36
N ASP A 46 -4.18 2.38 7.20
CA ASP A 46 -2.78 2.83 7.13
C ASP A 46 -1.93 1.90 6.25
N GLU A 47 -2.39 0.67 6.02
CA GLU A 47 -1.84 -0.26 5.06
C GLU A 47 -2.96 -1.03 4.34
N LEU A 48 -2.92 -1.04 3.01
CA LEU A 48 -3.83 -1.82 2.17
C LEU A 48 -3.04 -2.91 1.42
N ALA A 49 -3.38 -4.17 1.67
CA ALA A 49 -2.80 -5.31 0.96
C ALA A 49 -3.78 -5.90 -0.06
N LEU A 50 -3.28 -6.23 -1.25
CA LEU A 50 -4.06 -6.91 -2.29
C LEU A 50 -3.52 -8.33 -2.50
N VAL A 51 -4.43 -9.28 -2.68
CA VAL A 51 -4.09 -10.69 -2.95
C VAL A 51 -4.91 -11.19 -4.12
N ASP A 52 -4.27 -11.79 -5.12
CA ASP A 52 -4.94 -12.45 -6.23
C ASP A 52 -4.04 -13.56 -6.78
N VAL A 53 -4.61 -14.47 -7.57
CA VAL A 53 -3.88 -15.54 -8.26
C VAL A 53 -3.26 -15.04 -9.58
N MET A 54 -3.75 -13.95 -10.14
CA MET A 54 -3.25 -13.35 -11.39
C MET A 54 -2.17 -12.31 -11.10
N GLU A 55 -0.91 -12.72 -11.02
CA GLU A 55 0.22 -11.86 -10.60
C GLU A 55 0.37 -10.55 -11.40
N ASP A 56 0.33 -10.61 -12.74
CA ASP A 56 0.48 -9.42 -13.59
C ASP A 56 -0.67 -8.43 -13.37
N LYS A 57 -1.90 -8.95 -13.24
CA LYS A 57 -3.07 -8.13 -12.96
C LYS A 57 -2.95 -7.50 -11.58
N LEU A 58 -2.63 -8.30 -10.56
CA LEU A 58 -2.42 -7.84 -9.20
C LEU A 58 -1.40 -6.70 -9.13
N LYS A 59 -0.27 -6.88 -9.80
CA LYS A 59 0.78 -5.85 -9.86
C LYS A 59 0.29 -4.61 -10.58
N GLY A 60 -0.42 -4.75 -11.71
CA GLY A 60 -1.00 -3.64 -12.46
C GLY A 60 -1.96 -2.80 -11.61
N GLU A 61 -2.92 -3.44 -10.95
CA GLU A 61 -3.91 -2.78 -10.09
C GLU A 61 -3.25 -2.12 -8.86
N MET A 62 -2.26 -2.77 -8.26
CA MET A 62 -1.47 -2.19 -7.16
C MET A 62 -0.71 -0.93 -7.62
N MET A 63 -0.08 -0.95 -8.80
CA MET A 63 0.63 0.20 -9.34
C MET A 63 -0.33 1.35 -9.67
N ASP A 64 -1.53 1.06 -10.17
CA ASP A 64 -2.53 2.09 -10.46
C ASP A 64 -2.95 2.83 -9.17
N LEU A 65 -3.22 2.09 -8.09
CA LEU A 65 -3.54 2.68 -6.78
C LEU A 65 -2.37 3.46 -6.15
N GLN A 66 -1.12 3.15 -6.47
CA GLN A 66 0.05 3.89 -5.96
C GLN A 66 0.30 5.22 -6.69
N HIS A 67 -0.19 5.36 -7.92
CA HIS A 67 -0.03 6.58 -8.71
C HIS A 67 -1.19 7.57 -8.56
N GLY A 68 -2.38 7.09 -8.17
CA GLY A 68 -3.56 7.91 -7.89
C GLY A 68 -3.41 8.73 -6.62
#